data_AF-L7JXT0-F1
#
_entry.id   AF-L7JXT0-F1
#
_cell.length_a   1.000
_cell.length_b   1.000
_cell.length_c   1.000
_cell.angle_alpha   90.00
_cell.angle_beta   90.00
_cell.angle_gamma   90.00
#
_symmetry.space_group_name_H-M   'P 1'
#
loop_
_entity.id
_entity.type
_entity.pdbx_description
1 polymer ?
#
loop_
_entity_poly.entity_id
_entity_poly.type
_entity_poly.pdbx_seq_one_letter_code
_entity_poly.pdbx_strand_id
1 'polypeptide(L)'
;MTIFCYPHMHFEDEIEYFGFVPCSFLQELCLTLEETITGTINSTGLSSTKKNLLCSYVLSEFRKNFLIFENFSLHQIFTFPKDFSYERKITDLVVEDDVDGMIDELMKLKDEHEFYKNEVQRHKRIIANKEIEIAQMTSFLENAEVNDLLSNTEFLKKLFIETKKVVGEKAYAISGKLNTKFNELMENKDIKNEMKKKEINELYRIGTLEDIKTFRDSMLARYG
;
A
#
# COMPACT_ATOMS: atom_id res chain seq x y z
N MET A 1 15.36 -1.01 -12.00
CA MET A 1 14.80 -1.42 -13.30
C MET A 1 15.35 -0.43 -14.31
N THR A 2 16.49 -0.75 -14.90
CA THR A 2 17.22 0.15 -15.79
C THR A 2 16.85 -0.24 -17.21
N ILE A 3 15.99 0.54 -17.84
CA ILE A 3 15.67 0.40 -19.27
C ILE A 3 16.93 0.85 -20.01
N PHE A 4 17.64 -0.10 -20.64
CA PHE A 4 18.69 0.25 -21.59
C PHE A 4 18.00 0.79 -22.84
N CYS A 5 17.89 2.12 -22.94
CA CYS A 5 17.54 2.79 -24.18
C CYS A 5 18.70 2.59 -25.17
N TYR A 6 18.59 1.59 -26.05
CA TYR A 6 19.48 1.49 -27.20
C TYR A 6 19.21 2.65 -28.17
N PRO A 7 20.24 3.30 -28.71
CA PRO A 7 20.07 4.41 -29.66
C PRO A 7 19.40 3.88 -30.93
N HIS A 8 18.24 4.46 -31.27
CA HIS A 8 17.46 4.31 -32.51
C HIS A 8 18.01 3.34 -33.57
N MET A 9 17.91 2.04 -33.32
CA MET A 9 17.95 1.04 -34.38
C MET A 9 16.52 0.91 -34.91
N HIS A 10 16.30 1.37 -36.14
CA HIS A 10 15.03 1.18 -36.84
C HIS A 10 14.98 -0.27 -37.31
N PHE A 11 14.34 -1.13 -36.52
CA PHE A 11 14.09 -2.54 -36.83
C PHE A 11 12.73 -2.76 -37.52
N GLU A 12 12.14 -1.75 -38.15
CA GLU A 12 10.75 -1.81 -38.60
C GLU A 12 10.51 -2.94 -39.61
N ASP A 13 11.39 -3.07 -40.60
CA ASP A 13 11.30 -4.12 -41.61
C ASP A 13 11.66 -5.50 -41.03
N GLU A 14 12.64 -5.58 -40.12
CA GLU A 14 12.97 -6.82 -39.43
C GLU A 14 11.83 -7.29 -38.53
N ILE A 15 11.17 -6.38 -37.80
CA ILE A 15 10.02 -6.69 -36.95
C ILE A 15 8.87 -7.24 -37.80
N GLU A 16 8.58 -6.62 -38.94
CA GLU A 16 7.55 -7.10 -39.86
C GLU A 16 7.89 -8.49 -40.42
N TYR A 17 9.15 -8.70 -40.85
CA TYR A 17 9.60 -9.97 -41.39
C TYR A 17 9.59 -11.12 -40.38
N PHE A 18 10.11 -10.87 -39.17
CA PHE A 18 10.16 -11.89 -38.12
C PHE A 18 8.81 -12.10 -37.43
N GLY A 19 7.91 -11.11 -37.48
CA GLY A 19 6.62 -11.14 -36.79
C GLY A 19 6.74 -10.98 -35.27
N PHE A 20 7.89 -10.55 -34.77
CA PHE A 20 8.14 -10.27 -33.37
C PHE A 20 9.26 -9.23 -33.19
N VAL A 21 9.33 -8.63 -32.01
CA VAL A 21 10.39 -7.66 -31.66
C VAL A 21 11.63 -8.40 -31.15
N PRO A 22 12.79 -8.34 -31.84
CA PRO A 22 13.97 -9.14 -31.48
C PRO A 22 14.47 -8.91 -30.06
N CYS A 23 14.46 -7.67 -29.57
CA CYS A 23 14.86 -7.36 -28.20
C CYS A 23 13.94 -8.03 -27.16
N SER A 24 12.62 -8.02 -27.41
CA SER A 24 11.64 -8.66 -26.53
C SER A 24 11.81 -10.18 -26.51
N PHE A 25 12.04 -10.79 -27.67
CA PHE A 25 12.33 -12.21 -27.78
C PHE A 25 13.59 -12.61 -26.99
N LEU A 26 14.69 -11.84 -27.13
CA LEU A 26 15.93 -12.12 -26.41
C LEU A 26 15.78 -11.93 -24.89
N GLN A 27 14.99 -10.94 -24.47
CA GLN A 27 14.69 -10.74 -23.06
C GLN A 27 13.88 -11.92 -22.48
N GLU A 28 12.86 -12.39 -23.18
CA GLU A 28 12.07 -13.55 -22.77
C GLU A 28 12.93 -14.81 -22.71
N LEU A 29 13.76 -15.04 -23.73
CA LEU A 29 14.71 -16.14 -23.76
C LEU A 29 15.67 -16.12 -22.56
N CYS A 30 16.18 -14.93 -22.21
CA CYS A 30 17.04 -14.75 -21.03
C CYS A 30 16.33 -15.21 -19.77
N LEU A 31 15.10 -14.73 -19.53
CA LEU A 31 14.31 -15.07 -18.35
C LEU A 31 14.01 -16.58 -18.28
N THR A 32 13.57 -17.19 -19.38
CA THR A 32 13.28 -18.63 -19.42
C THR A 32 14.53 -19.46 -19.12
N LEU A 33 15.70 -19.05 -19.59
CA LEU A 33 16.96 -19.72 -19.30
C LEU A 33 17.38 -19.54 -17.83
N GLU A 34 17.22 -18.35 -17.25
CA GLU A 34 17.48 -18.11 -15.83
C GLU A 34 16.58 -18.95 -14.92
N GLU A 35 15.30 -19.05 -15.27
CA GLU A 35 14.33 -19.91 -14.57
C GLU A 35 14.74 -21.38 -14.66
N THR A 36 15.16 -21.84 -15.84
CA THR A 36 15.62 -23.22 -16.05
C THR A 36 16.88 -23.53 -15.24
N ILE A 37 17.86 -22.61 -15.24
CA ILE A 37 19.08 -22.73 -14.44
C ILE A 37 18.71 -22.81 -12.95
N THR A 38 17.87 -21.90 -12.49
CA THR A 38 17.43 -21.84 -11.09
C THR A 38 16.68 -23.11 -10.69
N GLY A 39 15.75 -23.58 -11.53
CA GLY A 39 15.01 -24.81 -11.33
C GLY A 39 15.93 -26.03 -11.23
N THR A 40 16.93 -26.12 -12.12
CA THR A 40 17.93 -27.21 -12.14
C THR A 40 18.81 -27.20 -10.89
N ILE A 41 19.25 -26.03 -10.43
CA ILE A 41 20.04 -25.92 -9.19
C ILE A 41 19.17 -26.26 -7.98
N ASN A 42 17.91 -25.84 -7.98
CA ASN A 42 16.98 -26.12 -6.89
C ASN A 42 16.60 -27.60 -6.79
N SER A 43 16.57 -28.34 -7.90
CA SER A 43 16.33 -29.79 -7.90
C SER A 43 17.52 -30.63 -7.44
N THR A 44 18.70 -30.02 -7.25
CA THR A 44 19.86 -30.75 -6.71
C THR A 44 19.67 -31.13 -5.24
N GLY A 45 20.32 -32.19 -4.78
CA GLY A 45 20.35 -32.59 -3.36
C GLY A 45 21.24 -31.71 -2.46
N LEU A 46 21.63 -30.52 -2.91
CA LEU A 46 22.51 -29.61 -2.17
C LEU A 46 21.79 -28.92 -0.99
N SER A 47 22.55 -28.49 0.01
CA SER A 47 22.02 -27.63 1.07
C SER A 47 21.61 -26.26 0.52
N SER A 48 20.63 -25.60 1.14
CA SER A 48 20.11 -24.29 0.72
C SER A 48 21.20 -23.24 0.56
N THR A 49 22.17 -23.18 1.47
CA THR A 49 23.31 -22.24 1.38
C THR A 49 24.16 -22.48 0.13
N LYS A 50 24.44 -23.75 -0.21
CA LYS A 50 25.23 -24.11 -1.39
C LYS A 50 24.45 -23.83 -2.69
N LYS A 51 23.14 -24.08 -2.69
CA LYS A 51 22.25 -23.74 -3.82
C LYS A 51 22.27 -22.25 -4.10
N ASN A 52 22.10 -21.42 -3.08
CA ASN A 52 22.09 -19.96 -3.26
C ASN A 52 23.42 -19.44 -3.78
N LEU A 53 24.55 -19.94 -3.26
CA LEU A 53 25.88 -19.53 -3.70
C LEU A 53 26.20 -19.99 -5.13
N LEU A 54 25.81 -21.21 -5.49
CA LEU A 54 25.97 -21.72 -6.84
C LEU A 54 25.08 -20.97 -7.83
N CYS A 55 23.81 -20.74 -7.47
CA CYS A 55 22.83 -20.05 -8.29
C CYS A 55 23.27 -18.60 -8.56
N SER A 56 23.72 -17.87 -7.52
CA SER A 56 24.19 -16.50 -7.70
C SER A 56 25.43 -16.41 -8.60
N TYR A 57 26.38 -17.33 -8.44
CA TYR A 57 27.58 -17.39 -9.29
C TYR A 57 27.22 -17.71 -10.75
N VAL A 58 26.42 -18.76 -10.98
CA VAL A 58 26.04 -19.19 -12.34
C VAL A 58 25.20 -18.13 -13.04
N LEU A 59 24.21 -17.54 -12.37
CA LEU A 59 23.39 -16.47 -12.98
C LEU A 59 24.20 -15.22 -13.29
N SER A 60 25.17 -14.87 -12.44
CA SER A 60 26.09 -13.75 -12.71
C SER A 60 26.90 -13.98 -13.99
N GLU A 61 27.50 -15.17 -14.14
CA GLU A 61 28.29 -15.49 -15.34
C GLU A 61 27.40 -15.68 -16.57
N PHE A 62 26.22 -16.28 -16.41
CA PHE A 62 25.24 -16.41 -17.48
C PHE A 62 24.84 -15.04 -18.03
N ARG A 63 24.43 -14.09 -17.18
CA ARG A 63 24.02 -12.74 -17.61
C ARG A 63 25.11 -12.00 -18.38
N LYS A 64 26.37 -12.11 -17.94
CA LYS A 64 27.51 -11.50 -18.65
C LYS A 64 27.66 -12.07 -20.06
N ASN A 65 27.60 -13.39 -20.19
CA ASN A 65 27.71 -14.05 -21.49
C ASN A 65 26.46 -13.80 -22.36
N PHE A 66 25.28 -13.75 -21.74
CA PHE A 66 24.03 -13.48 -22.42
C PHE A 66 24.02 -12.06 -23.02
N LEU A 67 24.60 -11.06 -22.34
CA LEU A 67 24.73 -9.73 -22.90
C LEU A 67 25.56 -9.71 -24.20
N ILE A 68 26.64 -10.50 -24.25
CA ILE A 68 27.47 -10.65 -25.46
C ILE A 68 26.66 -11.33 -26.57
N PHE A 69 25.94 -12.39 -26.21
CA PHE A 69 25.06 -13.12 -27.12
C PHE A 69 23.91 -12.26 -27.65
N GLU A 70 23.28 -11.46 -26.80
CA GLU A 70 22.20 -10.53 -27.14
C GLU A 70 22.71 -9.52 -28.16
N ASN A 71 23.86 -8.89 -27.87
CA ASN A 71 24.45 -7.92 -28.78
C ASN A 71 24.83 -8.55 -30.13
N PHE A 72 25.42 -9.75 -30.11
CA PHE A 72 25.71 -10.50 -31.33
C PHE A 72 24.44 -10.82 -32.12
N SER A 73 23.41 -11.33 -31.45
CA SER A 73 22.16 -11.77 -32.08
C SER A 73 21.44 -10.59 -32.74
N LEU A 74 21.35 -9.46 -32.04
CA LEU A 74 20.73 -8.25 -32.59
C LEU A 74 21.43 -7.83 -33.88
N HIS A 75 22.76 -7.75 -33.88
CA HIS A 75 23.51 -7.23 -35.03
C HIS A 75 23.73 -8.23 -36.18
N GLN A 76 23.82 -9.52 -35.90
CA GLN A 76 24.25 -10.53 -36.87
C GLN A 76 23.16 -11.51 -37.28
N ILE A 77 22.12 -11.68 -36.46
CA ILE A 77 21.02 -12.61 -36.71
C ILE A 77 19.75 -11.84 -37.07
N PHE A 78 19.41 -10.83 -36.28
CA PHE A 78 18.13 -10.12 -36.37
C PHE A 78 18.21 -8.77 -37.09
N THR A 79 19.37 -8.38 -37.62
CA THR A 79 19.51 -7.18 -38.45
C THR A 79 19.73 -7.61 -39.89
N PHE A 80 19.05 -6.97 -40.83
CA PHE A 80 19.30 -7.26 -42.23
C PHE A 80 20.68 -6.76 -42.70
N PRO A 81 21.35 -7.48 -43.62
CA PRO A 81 22.51 -6.95 -44.32
C PRO A 81 22.16 -5.62 -45.01
N LYS A 82 23.09 -4.68 -45.09
CA LYS A 82 22.86 -3.37 -45.71
C LYS A 82 22.39 -3.43 -47.16
N ASP A 83 22.75 -4.51 -47.86
CA ASP A 83 22.41 -4.74 -49.26
C ASP A 83 21.12 -5.56 -49.44
N PHE A 84 20.49 -5.97 -48.34
CA PHE A 84 19.21 -6.68 -48.35
C PHE A 84 18.06 -5.67 -48.32
N SER A 85 17.21 -5.74 -49.33
CA SER A 85 15.95 -4.99 -49.35
C SER A 85 14.83 -5.96 -49.07
N TYR A 86 14.12 -5.74 -47.97
CA TYR A 86 12.92 -6.50 -47.66
C TYR A 86 11.79 -6.08 -48.61
N GLU A 87 11.46 -6.96 -49.55
CA GLU A 87 10.25 -6.80 -50.34
C GLU A 87 9.06 -7.21 -49.50
N ARG A 88 8.28 -6.22 -49.05
CA ARG A 88 7.00 -6.49 -48.38
C ARG A 88 6.17 -7.37 -49.28
N LYS A 89 5.72 -8.51 -48.74
CA LYS A 89 4.66 -9.26 -49.41
C LYS A 89 3.46 -8.33 -49.47
N ILE A 90 2.98 -8.03 -50.68
CA ILE A 90 1.64 -7.48 -50.85
C ILE A 90 0.72 -8.59 -50.34
N THR A 91 0.36 -8.51 -49.06
CA THR A 91 -0.70 -9.32 -48.52
C THR A 91 -1.97 -8.79 -49.15
N ASP A 92 -2.53 -9.54 -50.10
CA ASP A 92 -3.90 -9.34 -50.61
C ASP A 92 -4.96 -9.50 -49.50
N LEU A 93 -4.55 -9.61 -48.23
CA LEU A 93 -5.43 -9.41 -47.09
C LEU A 93 -5.80 -7.92 -47.06
N VAL A 94 -6.89 -7.60 -47.76
CA VAL A 94 -7.80 -6.56 -47.29
C VAL A 94 -8.27 -7.05 -45.93
N VAL A 95 -7.60 -6.58 -44.88
CA VAL A 95 -8.05 -6.78 -43.52
C VAL A 95 -9.37 -6.01 -43.43
N GLU A 96 -10.49 -6.72 -43.49
CA GLU A 96 -11.81 -6.22 -43.07
C GLU A 96 -11.82 -6.08 -41.54
N ASP A 97 -10.83 -5.39 -40.98
CA ASP A 97 -10.91 -5.02 -39.57
C ASP A 97 -11.94 -3.90 -39.48
N ASP A 98 -12.85 -4.05 -38.52
CA ASP A 98 -13.79 -3.04 -38.14
C ASP A 98 -13.01 -1.85 -37.54
N VAL A 99 -12.51 -0.99 -38.42
CA VAL A 99 -11.74 0.20 -38.08
C VAL A 99 -12.51 1.08 -37.10
N ASP A 100 -13.83 1.12 -37.23
CA ASP A 100 -14.70 1.86 -36.33
C ASP A 100 -14.72 1.21 -34.94
N GLY A 101 -14.84 -0.12 -34.86
CA GLY A 101 -14.70 -0.88 -33.62
C GLY A 101 -13.33 -0.69 -32.93
N MET A 102 -12.24 -0.69 -33.69
CA MET A 102 -10.90 -0.41 -33.17
C MET A 102 -10.76 1.02 -32.65
N ILE A 103 -11.34 2.01 -33.35
CA ILE A 103 -11.34 3.41 -32.91
C ILE A 103 -12.14 3.57 -31.62
N ASP A 104 -13.28 2.89 -31.49
CA ASP A 104 -14.10 2.89 -30.28
C ASP A 104 -13.38 2.26 -29.08
N GLU A 105 -12.65 1.16 -29.29
CA GLU A 105 -11.80 0.59 -28.25
C GLU A 105 -10.67 1.54 -27.85
N LEU A 106 -10.05 2.22 -28.82
CA LEU A 106 -8.98 3.18 -28.57
C LEU A 106 -9.48 4.42 -27.81
N MET A 107 -10.71 4.87 -28.10
CA MET A 107 -11.39 5.93 -27.34
C MET A 107 -11.67 5.50 -25.90
N LYS A 108 -12.19 4.28 -25.68
CA LYS A 108 -12.39 3.74 -24.32
C LYS A 108 -11.09 3.65 -23.55
N LEU A 109 -10.02 3.16 -24.19
CA LEU A 109 -8.70 3.05 -23.57
C LEU A 109 -8.13 4.41 -23.18
N LYS A 110 -8.36 5.43 -24.02
CA LYS A 110 -7.97 6.82 -23.74
C LYS A 110 -8.71 7.37 -22.51
N ASP A 111 -10.02 7.15 -22.44
CA ASP A 111 -10.85 7.61 -21.32
C ASP A 111 -10.46 6.91 -20.01
N GLU A 112 -10.20 5.60 -20.05
CA GLU A 112 -9.68 4.84 -18.91
C GLU A 112 -8.31 5.36 -18.47
N HIS A 113 -7.41 5.63 -19.40
CA HIS A 113 -6.09 6.16 -19.08
C HIS A 113 -6.19 7.56 -18.43
N GLU A 114 -7.08 8.42 -18.92
CA GLU A 114 -7.33 9.73 -18.32
C GLU A 114 -7.94 9.61 -16.92
N PHE A 115 -8.88 8.69 -16.72
CA PHE A 115 -9.44 8.36 -15.42
C PHE A 115 -8.36 7.91 -14.43
N TYR A 116 -7.53 6.92 -14.79
CA TYR A 116 -6.47 6.43 -13.91
C TYR A 116 -5.41 7.49 -13.62
N LYS A 117 -5.06 8.32 -14.61
CA LYS A 117 -4.15 9.46 -14.42
C LYS A 117 -4.70 10.43 -13.36
N ASN A 118 -5.99 10.73 -13.41
CA ASN A 118 -6.65 11.59 -12.43
C ASN A 118 -6.73 10.94 -11.04
N GLU A 119 -7.04 9.65 -10.94
CA GLU A 119 -7.04 8.93 -9.66
C GLU A 119 -5.65 8.87 -9.04
N VAL A 120 -4.58 8.66 -9.83
CA VAL A 120 -3.20 8.72 -9.33
C VAL A 120 -2.88 10.11 -8.77
N GLN A 121 -3.27 11.18 -9.46
CA GLN A 121 -3.07 12.53 -8.92
C GLN A 121 -3.87 12.77 -7.64
N ARG A 122 -5.11 12.28 -7.56
CA ARG A 122 -5.94 12.35 -6.36
C ARG A 122 -5.27 11.65 -5.18
N HIS A 123 -4.81 10.41 -5.39
CA HIS A 123 -4.12 9.64 -4.36
C HIS A 123 -2.81 10.29 -3.92
N LYS A 124 -2.03 10.87 -4.84
CA LYS A 124 -0.83 11.64 -4.48
C LYS A 124 -1.15 12.82 -3.56
N ARG A 125 -2.23 13.56 -3.82
CA ARG A 125 -2.66 14.66 -2.94
C ARG A 125 -3.10 14.16 -1.56
N ILE A 126 -3.83 13.04 -1.52
CA ILE A 126 -4.25 12.43 -0.24
C ILE A 126 -3.02 12.01 0.58
N ILE A 127 -2.03 11.38 -0.05
CA ILE A 127 -0.79 10.97 0.61
C ILE A 127 -0.03 12.20 1.14
N ALA A 128 0.17 13.22 0.31
CA ALA A 128 0.85 14.45 0.72
C ALA A 128 0.15 15.14 1.91
N ASN A 129 -1.19 15.19 1.91
CA ASN A 129 -1.94 15.75 3.04
C ASN A 129 -1.75 14.93 4.33
N LYS A 130 -1.75 13.60 4.23
CA LYS A 130 -1.50 12.73 5.38
C LYS A 130 -0.08 12.84 5.90
N GLU A 131 0.91 12.99 5.01
CA GLU A 131 2.30 13.22 5.41
C GLU A 131 2.44 14.54 6.17
N ILE A 132 1.76 15.60 5.74
CA ILE A 132 1.71 16.88 6.47
C ILE A 132 1.05 16.71 7.84
N GLU A 133 -0.07 16.01 7.92
CA GLU A 133 -0.78 15.74 9.17
C GLU A 133 0.09 14.95 10.15
N ILE A 134 0.76 13.89 9.68
CA ILE A 134 1.70 13.10 10.47
C ILE A 134 2.86 13.97 10.94
N ALA A 135 3.45 14.79 10.07
CA ALA A 135 4.56 15.67 10.44
C ALA A 135 4.14 16.68 11.53
N GLN A 136 2.93 17.22 11.46
CA GLN A 136 2.37 18.10 12.49
C GLN A 136 2.15 17.38 13.81
N MET A 137 1.60 16.16 13.78
CA MET A 137 1.40 15.34 14.99
C MET A 137 2.73 14.94 15.63
N THR A 138 3.71 14.53 14.83
CA THR A 138 5.06 14.20 15.32
C THR A 138 5.72 15.42 15.95
N SER A 139 5.64 16.59 15.30
CA SER A 139 6.15 17.84 15.88
C SER A 139 5.46 18.21 17.20
N PHE A 140 4.16 17.96 17.33
CA PHE A 140 3.44 18.15 18.58
C PHE A 140 3.91 17.18 19.68
N LEU A 141 4.14 15.91 19.34
CA LEU A 141 4.64 14.89 20.28
C LEU A 141 6.11 15.09 20.67
N GLU A 142 6.91 15.70 19.78
CA GLU A 142 8.31 16.05 20.07
C GLU A 142 8.43 17.30 20.96
N ASN A 143 7.33 18.03 21.19
CA ASN A 143 7.32 19.18 22.08
C ASN A 143 7.61 18.75 23.53
N ALA A 144 8.64 19.36 24.13
CA ALA A 144 9.10 19.05 25.49
C ALA A 144 8.00 19.23 26.54
N GLU A 145 7.13 20.23 26.41
CA GLU A 145 6.02 20.47 27.36
C GLU A 145 4.97 19.35 27.31
N VAL A 146 4.73 18.79 26.12
CA VAL A 146 3.80 17.66 25.92
C VAL A 146 4.39 16.38 26.51
N ASN A 147 5.69 16.14 26.30
CA ASN A 147 6.39 15.00 26.90
C ASN A 147 6.48 15.09 28.42
N ASP A 148 6.68 16.28 28.98
CA ASP A 148 6.65 16.51 30.43
C ASP A 148 5.24 16.26 30.98
N LEU A 149 4.18 16.68 30.29
CA LEU A 149 2.80 16.42 30.69
C LEU A 149 2.46 14.91 30.64
N LEU A 150 2.90 14.20 29.61
CA LEU A 150 2.73 12.74 29.49
C LEU A 150 3.48 12.00 30.59
N SER A 151 4.72 12.40 30.87
CA SER A 151 5.53 11.83 31.95
C SER A 151 4.91 12.09 33.31
N ASN A 152 4.39 13.31 33.53
CA ASN A 152 3.68 13.67 34.76
C ASN A 152 2.37 12.88 34.91
N THR A 153 1.64 12.60 33.84
CA THR A 153 0.42 11.79 33.91
C THR A 153 0.71 10.31 34.15
N GLU A 154 1.79 9.76 33.61
CA GLU A 154 2.25 8.42 33.98
C GLU A 154 2.71 8.34 35.43
N PHE A 155 3.45 9.34 35.90
CA PHE A 155 3.84 9.46 37.30
C PHE A 155 2.61 9.52 38.21
N LEU A 156 1.60 10.34 37.90
CA LEU A 156 0.36 10.43 38.64
C LEU A 156 -0.43 9.10 38.62
N LYS A 157 -0.44 8.36 37.51
CA LYS A 157 -1.05 7.02 37.45
C LYS A 157 -0.32 6.03 38.35
N LYS A 158 1.01 6.00 38.32
CA LYS A 158 1.83 5.15 39.21
C LYS A 158 1.59 5.51 40.66
N LEU A 159 1.62 6.79 40.99
CA LEU A 159 1.37 7.30 42.33
C LEU A 159 -0.04 6.98 42.81
N PHE A 160 -1.04 7.04 41.94
CA PHE A 160 -2.40 6.60 42.25
C PHE A 160 -2.48 5.09 42.53
N ILE A 161 -1.81 4.26 41.72
CA ILE A 161 -1.77 2.79 41.93
C ILE A 161 -1.05 2.46 43.24
N GLU A 162 0.09 3.07 43.50
CA GLU A 162 0.85 2.90 44.75
C GLU A 162 0.05 3.38 45.96
N THR A 163 -0.60 4.55 45.86
CA THR A 163 -1.47 5.07 46.92
C THR A 163 -2.66 4.14 47.14
N LYS A 164 -3.27 3.59 46.09
CA LYS A 164 -4.34 2.60 46.20
C LYS A 164 -3.85 1.30 46.84
N LYS A 165 -2.62 0.88 46.56
CA LYS A 165 -1.99 -0.30 47.18
C LYS A 165 -1.72 -0.05 48.67
N VAL A 166 -1.10 1.07 49.02
CA VAL A 166 -0.79 1.45 50.41
C VAL A 166 -2.05 1.71 51.22
N VAL A 167 -3.05 2.39 50.64
CA VAL A 167 -4.35 2.62 51.31
C VAL A 167 -5.16 1.33 51.37
N GLY A 168 -5.11 0.47 50.36
CA GLY A 168 -5.75 -0.86 50.39
C GLY A 168 -5.13 -1.79 51.43
N GLU A 169 -3.81 -1.76 51.60
CA GLU A 169 -3.08 -2.54 52.62
C GLU A 169 -3.24 -1.93 54.03
N LYS A 170 -3.31 -0.60 54.17
CA LYS A 170 -3.55 0.09 55.46
C LYS A 170 -5.02 0.20 55.86
N ALA A 171 -5.97 0.07 54.93
CA ALA A 171 -7.41 0.06 55.23
C ALA A 171 -7.80 -1.10 56.15
N TYR A 172 -7.04 -2.21 56.11
CA TYR A 172 -7.22 -3.34 57.02
C TYR A 172 -6.61 -3.13 58.41
N ALA A 173 -5.75 -2.12 58.61
CA ALA A 173 -5.05 -1.89 59.88
C ALA A 173 -5.55 -0.66 60.68
N ILE A 174 -6.34 0.23 60.09
CA ILE A 174 -6.84 1.48 60.73
C ILE A 174 -8.39 1.48 60.81
N SER A 175 -9.00 0.30 60.97
CA SER A 175 -10.45 0.09 60.90
C SER A 175 -11.21 0.41 62.20
N GLY A 176 -10.86 1.51 62.87
CA GLY A 176 -11.56 1.92 64.10
C GLY A 176 -12.50 3.13 63.90
N LYS A 177 -11.99 4.20 63.28
CA LYS A 177 -12.69 5.51 63.24
C LYS A 177 -12.72 6.21 61.88
N LEU A 178 -11.90 5.81 60.90
CA LEU A 178 -11.92 6.38 59.53
C LEU A 178 -12.89 5.65 58.57
N ASN A 179 -13.38 4.47 58.98
CA ASN A 179 -14.19 3.59 58.14
C ASN A 179 -15.57 4.19 57.82
N THR A 180 -16.19 4.90 58.76
CA THR A 180 -17.54 5.47 58.56
C THR A 180 -17.55 6.57 57.50
N LYS A 181 -16.65 7.54 57.59
CA LYS A 181 -16.61 8.67 56.63
C LYS A 181 -16.14 8.25 55.23
N PHE A 182 -15.28 7.24 55.14
CA PHE A 182 -14.87 6.66 53.86
C PHE A 182 -15.99 5.83 53.22
N ASN A 183 -16.72 5.03 54.02
CA ASN A 183 -17.89 4.30 53.54
C ASN A 183 -19.00 5.25 53.11
N GLU A 184 -19.27 6.33 53.85
CA GLU A 184 -20.20 7.39 53.44
C GLU A 184 -19.80 8.05 52.11
N LEU A 185 -18.50 8.23 51.86
CA LEU A 185 -18.00 8.79 50.60
C LEU A 185 -18.15 7.81 49.43
N MET A 186 -17.92 6.51 49.65
CA MET A 186 -18.12 5.48 48.65
C MET A 186 -19.61 5.26 48.36
N GLU A 187 -20.46 5.21 49.39
CA GLU A 187 -21.92 5.15 49.23
C GLU A 187 -22.43 6.37 48.46
N ASN A 188 -21.97 7.58 48.76
CA ASN A 188 -22.34 8.77 48.00
C ASN A 188 -21.88 8.73 46.53
N LYS A 189 -20.71 8.13 46.26
CA LYS A 189 -20.21 7.94 44.89
C LYS A 189 -21.06 6.94 44.13
N ASP A 190 -21.43 5.84 44.76
CA ASP A 190 -22.25 4.79 44.15
C ASP A 190 -23.67 5.29 43.90
N ILE A 191 -24.25 6.03 44.85
CA ILE A 191 -25.55 6.71 44.69
C ILE A 191 -25.50 7.70 43.52
N LYS A 192 -24.45 8.53 43.41
CA LYS A 192 -24.31 9.48 42.29
C LYS A 192 -24.19 8.77 40.93
N ASN A 193 -23.47 7.66 40.87
CA ASN A 193 -23.34 6.88 39.64
C ASN A 193 -24.66 6.23 39.24
N GLU A 194 -25.41 5.68 40.20
CA GLU A 194 -26.75 5.12 39.97
C GLU A 194 -27.75 6.19 39.52
N MET A 195 -27.74 7.38 40.15
CA MET A 195 -28.58 8.50 39.71
C MET A 195 -28.25 8.94 38.28
N LYS A 196 -26.95 9.08 37.96
CA LYS A 196 -26.52 9.47 36.61
C LYS A 196 -26.93 8.43 35.56
N LYS A 197 -26.84 7.14 35.87
CA LYS A 197 -27.32 6.07 34.97
C LYS A 197 -28.83 6.13 34.77
N LYS A 198 -29.59 6.36 35.84
CA LYS A 198 -31.05 6.52 35.75
C LYS A 198 -31.45 7.73 34.91
N GLU A 199 -30.81 8.88 35.14
CA GLU A 199 -31.05 10.10 34.38
C GLU A 199 -30.74 9.90 32.88
N ILE A 200 -29.60 9.27 32.56
CA ILE A 200 -29.24 8.93 31.18
C ILE A 200 -30.28 7.99 30.55
N ASN A 201 -30.71 6.95 31.26
CA ASN A 201 -31.72 6.02 30.75
C ASN A 201 -33.09 6.68 30.57
N GLU A 202 -33.45 7.62 31.44
CA GLU A 202 -34.69 8.38 31.33
C GLU A 202 -34.65 9.35 30.14
N LEU A 203 -33.51 10.01 29.91
CA LEU A 203 -33.27 10.82 28.72
C LEU A 203 -33.36 9.99 27.43
N TYR A 204 -32.74 8.81 27.39
CA TYR A 204 -32.87 7.90 26.25
C TYR A 204 -34.29 7.40 26.01
N ARG A 205 -35.11 7.32 27.07
CA ARG A 205 -36.53 6.94 26.97
C ARG A 205 -37.40 8.09 26.46
N ILE A 206 -37.01 9.34 26.69
CA ILE A 206 -37.69 10.53 26.17
C ILE A 206 -37.39 10.71 24.68
N GLY A 207 -36.15 10.45 24.25
CA GLY A 207 -35.79 10.46 22.84
C GLY A 207 -34.29 10.29 22.63
N THR A 208 -33.93 9.63 21.55
CA THR A 208 -32.55 9.42 21.12
C THR A 208 -32.03 10.60 20.31
N LEU A 209 -30.71 10.69 20.14
CA LEU A 209 -30.09 11.67 19.25
C LEU A 209 -30.55 11.51 17.79
N GLU A 210 -30.97 10.29 17.40
CA GLU A 210 -31.61 10.04 16.11
C GLU A 210 -33.01 10.64 16.05
N ASP A 211 -33.83 10.55 17.10
CA ASP A 211 -35.16 11.17 17.12
C ASP A 211 -35.07 12.70 16.94
N ILE A 212 -34.06 13.33 17.55
CA ILE A 212 -33.80 14.77 17.41
C ILE A 212 -33.33 15.13 15.99
N LYS A 213 -32.47 14.30 15.38
CA LYS A 213 -32.04 14.48 13.97
C LYS A 213 -33.21 14.33 13.01
N THR A 214 -34.02 13.30 13.20
CA THR A 214 -35.18 13.01 12.34
C THR A 214 -36.22 14.12 12.45
N PHE A 215 -36.45 14.67 13.65
CA PHE A 215 -37.29 15.87 13.84
C PHE A 215 -36.71 17.08 13.10
N ARG A 216 -35.41 17.36 13.24
CA ARG A 216 -34.73 18.48 12.55
C ARG A 216 -34.85 18.38 11.03
N ASP A 217 -34.59 17.20 10.48
CA ASP A 217 -34.64 16.95 9.04
C ASP A 217 -36.08 17.05 8.51
N SER A 218 -37.08 16.60 9.30
CA SER A 218 -38.50 16.77 8.98
C SER A 218 -38.98 18.22 9.00
N MET A 219 -38.39 19.06 9.87
CA MET A 219 -38.69 20.50 9.94
C MET A 219 -38.04 21.27 8.79
N LEU A 220 -36.81 20.91 8.40
CA LEU A 220 -36.13 21.50 7.25
C LEU A 220 -36.85 21.17 5.93
N ALA A 221 -37.40 19.96 5.80
CA ALA A 221 -38.18 19.55 4.62
C ALA A 221 -39.57 20.21 4.50
N ARG A 222 -40.09 20.85 5.56
CA ARG A 222 -41.39 21.54 5.54
C ARG A 222 -41.30 23.04 5.29
N TYR A 223 -40.11 23.63 5.43
CA TYR A 223 -39.90 25.08 5.33
C TYR A 223 -38.75 25.48 4.39
N GLY A 224 -38.16 24.53 3.67
CA GLY A 224 -37.28 24.75 2.51
C GLY A 224 -37.98 24.35 1.22
#